data_AF-A0A482IQZ8-F1
#
_entry.id   AF-A0A482IQZ8-F1
#
_cell.length_a   1.000
_cell.length_b   1.000
_cell.length_c   1.000
_cell.angle_alpha   90.00
_cell.angle_beta   90.00
_cell.angle_gamma   90.00
#
_symmetry.space_group_name_H-M   'P 1'
#
loop_
_entity.id
_entity.type
_entity.pdbx_description
1 polymer ?
#
loop_
_entity_poly.entity_id
_entity_poly.type
_entity_poly.pdbx_seq_one_letter_code
_entity_poly.pdbx_strand_id
1 'polypeptide(L)'
;MNTFNAALRAHGCGDLRTAEARYLSTLAKNSKHVDALRMLGLLYHQQGKVSLSESFLQRAAGLSPDDAMLLFDLGVVCKQNGKLERAIHWLGRAVACAPTLTAAHACLGEAYLAVGRVDAALDSFRLAVRQDPSDVLALNQLGSALHEVELPHEALAAFRCALALNRDSLAARLGAGTSMCAVEDYESAIGQFEAAIALDDQCAPAWYNLGCCRLGLGQYDAAVEAFTRVLGLHPGWAAAHLNRALAWLSAGDFERGLPEYEWRLGAIDKDFDSAPPRWDGSPLADKVLLIYAEQGLGDTVHFIRFVPSARALADKLILQVQPAILPLIEPLAAQWDITIVDADSEVPADVSCPLMSLPHILGVSLATLSATPLRAPLVREHEIRWMREHGN
;
A
#
# COMPACT_ATOMS: atom_id res chain seq x y z
N MET A 1 -31.19 -36.23 -26.46
CA MET A 1 -30.39 -35.53 -25.43
C MET A 1 -31.15 -34.27 -25.01
N ASN A 2 -31.41 -34.07 -23.72
CA ASN A 2 -32.15 -32.90 -23.22
C ASN A 2 -31.48 -31.59 -23.69
N THR A 3 -32.25 -30.57 -24.11
CA THR A 3 -31.73 -29.29 -24.64
C THR A 3 -30.79 -28.62 -23.64
N PHE A 4 -31.10 -28.74 -22.35
CA PHE A 4 -30.26 -28.25 -21.25
C PHE A 4 -28.89 -28.95 -21.18
N ASN A 5 -28.84 -30.28 -21.26
CA ASN A 5 -27.56 -31.03 -21.24
C ASN A 5 -26.69 -30.73 -22.48
N ALA A 6 -27.30 -30.35 -23.59
CA ALA A 6 -26.57 -29.85 -24.75
C ALA A 6 -26.03 -28.43 -24.52
N ALA A 7 -26.74 -27.58 -23.77
CA ALA A 7 -26.27 -26.27 -23.35
C ALA A 7 -25.05 -26.37 -22.41
N LEU A 8 -25.11 -27.25 -21.41
CA LEU A 8 -23.99 -27.49 -20.48
C LEU A 8 -22.70 -27.92 -21.21
N ARG A 9 -22.82 -28.83 -22.18
CA ARG A 9 -21.66 -29.26 -22.98
C ARG A 9 -21.10 -28.15 -23.86
N ALA A 10 -21.96 -27.38 -24.52
CA ALA A 10 -21.50 -26.22 -25.29
C ALA A 10 -20.78 -25.20 -24.40
N HIS A 11 -21.31 -24.95 -23.20
CA HIS A 11 -20.71 -24.05 -22.20
C HIS A 11 -19.33 -24.58 -21.76
N GLY A 12 -19.23 -25.86 -21.42
CA GLY A 12 -17.96 -26.50 -21.03
C GLY A 12 -16.89 -26.52 -22.12
N CYS A 13 -17.29 -26.52 -23.40
CA CYS A 13 -16.36 -26.41 -24.54
C CYS A 13 -16.04 -24.95 -24.94
N GLY A 14 -16.54 -23.95 -24.22
CA GLY A 14 -16.34 -22.53 -24.53
C GLY A 14 -17.18 -22.00 -25.70
N ASP A 15 -18.10 -22.78 -26.25
CA ASP A 15 -19.07 -22.31 -27.27
C ASP A 15 -20.23 -21.57 -26.59
N LEU A 16 -19.94 -20.34 -26.16
CA LEU A 16 -20.87 -19.51 -25.40
C LEU A 16 -22.12 -19.14 -26.22
N ARG A 17 -22.00 -18.98 -27.54
CA ARG A 17 -23.15 -18.65 -28.40
C ARG A 17 -24.15 -19.80 -28.46
N THR A 18 -23.66 -21.02 -28.68
CA THR A 18 -24.54 -22.20 -28.69
C THR A 18 -25.11 -22.49 -27.31
N ALA A 19 -24.32 -22.29 -26.25
CA ALA A 19 -24.79 -22.44 -24.88
C ALA A 19 -25.94 -21.49 -24.56
N GLU A 20 -25.77 -20.18 -24.83
CA GLU A 20 -26.78 -19.14 -24.64
C GLU A 20 -28.09 -19.48 -25.37
N ALA A 21 -28.01 -19.80 -26.66
CA ALA A 21 -29.19 -20.16 -27.46
C ALA A 21 -29.94 -21.39 -26.89
N ARG A 22 -29.21 -22.38 -26.38
CA ARG A 22 -29.81 -23.61 -25.81
C ARG A 22 -30.38 -23.40 -24.40
N TYR A 23 -29.77 -22.55 -23.57
CA TYR A 23 -30.36 -22.13 -22.30
C TYR A 23 -31.66 -21.36 -22.54
N LEU A 24 -31.66 -20.39 -23.47
CA LEU A 24 -32.86 -19.64 -23.84
C LEU A 24 -33.97 -20.55 -24.41
N SER A 25 -33.62 -21.54 -25.24
CA SER A 25 -34.56 -22.55 -25.74
C SER A 25 -35.18 -23.38 -24.61
N THR A 26 -34.38 -23.72 -23.59
CA THR A 26 -34.86 -24.44 -22.40
C THR A 26 -35.83 -23.56 -21.60
N LEU A 27 -35.52 -22.28 -21.43
CA LEU A 27 -36.38 -21.31 -20.74
C LEU A 27 -37.66 -20.97 -21.52
N ALA A 28 -37.64 -21.04 -22.85
CA ALA A 28 -38.84 -20.88 -23.67
C ALA A 28 -39.83 -22.03 -23.46
N LYS A 29 -39.34 -23.25 -23.20
CA LYS A 29 -40.18 -24.42 -22.88
C LYS A 29 -40.61 -24.45 -21.41
N ASN A 30 -39.73 -24.02 -20.51
CA ASN A 30 -40.00 -23.91 -19.07
C ASN A 30 -39.34 -22.66 -18.50
N SER A 31 -40.13 -21.59 -18.36
CA SER A 31 -39.65 -20.28 -17.89
C SER A 31 -39.23 -20.25 -16.42
N LYS A 32 -39.51 -21.33 -15.67
CA LYS A 32 -39.13 -21.52 -14.26
C LYS A 32 -38.02 -22.58 -14.08
N HIS A 33 -37.31 -22.95 -15.13
CA HIS A 33 -36.21 -23.91 -15.03
C HIS A 33 -35.00 -23.28 -14.32
N VAL A 34 -34.84 -23.59 -13.02
CA VAL A 34 -33.84 -22.96 -12.13
C VAL A 34 -32.42 -23.12 -12.66
N ASP A 35 -31.97 -24.33 -13.01
CA ASP A 35 -30.60 -24.54 -13.49
C ASP A 35 -30.30 -23.80 -14.80
N ALA A 36 -31.29 -23.69 -15.70
CA ALA A 36 -31.12 -22.95 -16.94
C ALA A 36 -31.02 -21.44 -16.69
N LEU A 37 -31.78 -20.90 -15.73
CA LEU A 37 -31.65 -19.51 -15.29
C LEU A 37 -30.27 -19.27 -14.65
N ARG A 38 -29.84 -20.16 -13.74
CA ARG A 38 -28.54 -20.09 -13.05
C ARG A 38 -27.39 -20.10 -14.05
N MET A 39 -27.33 -21.11 -14.91
CA MET A 39 -26.24 -21.28 -15.88
C MET A 39 -26.20 -20.16 -16.92
N LEU A 40 -27.36 -19.65 -17.34
CA LEU A 40 -27.41 -18.50 -18.25
C LEU A 40 -26.94 -17.21 -17.57
N GLY A 41 -27.27 -17.03 -16.28
CA GLY A 41 -26.74 -15.93 -15.47
C GLY A 41 -25.21 -15.96 -15.39
N LEU A 42 -24.62 -17.11 -15.03
CA LEU A 42 -23.17 -17.30 -14.99
C LEU A 42 -22.49 -17.08 -16.35
N LEU A 43 -23.12 -17.52 -17.45
CA LEU A 43 -22.63 -17.28 -18.80
C LEU A 43 -22.60 -15.79 -19.12
N TYR A 44 -23.63 -15.03 -18.74
CA TYR A 44 -23.64 -13.58 -18.94
C TYR A 44 -22.62 -12.86 -18.05
N HIS A 45 -22.34 -13.38 -16.86
CA HIS A 45 -21.24 -12.88 -16.04
C HIS A 45 -19.89 -13.06 -16.75
N GLN A 46 -19.62 -14.24 -17.31
CA GLN A 46 -18.40 -14.51 -18.10
C GLN A 46 -18.25 -13.57 -19.31
N GLN A 47 -19.37 -13.12 -19.90
CA GLN A 47 -19.38 -12.16 -21.00
C GLN A 47 -19.33 -10.68 -20.57
N GLY A 48 -19.22 -10.38 -19.26
CA GLY A 48 -19.26 -9.02 -18.73
C GLY A 48 -20.65 -8.35 -18.80
N LYS A 49 -21.72 -9.10 -19.12
CA LYS A 49 -23.09 -8.59 -19.20
C LYS A 49 -23.74 -8.57 -17.82
N VAL A 50 -23.23 -7.70 -16.94
CA VAL A 50 -23.57 -7.60 -15.51
C VAL A 50 -25.07 -7.57 -15.23
N SER A 51 -25.82 -6.69 -15.89
CA SER A 51 -27.26 -6.51 -15.64
C SER A 51 -28.07 -7.77 -15.97
N LEU A 52 -27.71 -8.48 -17.05
CA LEU A 52 -28.37 -9.72 -17.43
C LEU A 52 -28.02 -10.84 -16.43
N SER A 53 -26.74 -10.96 -16.08
CA SER A 53 -26.29 -11.95 -15.08
C SER A 53 -27.09 -11.86 -13.79
N GLU A 54 -27.18 -10.66 -13.20
CA GLU A 54 -27.93 -10.45 -11.96
C GLU A 54 -29.41 -10.76 -12.13
N SER A 55 -30.03 -10.31 -13.23
CA SER A 55 -31.45 -10.56 -13.48
C SER A 55 -31.78 -12.05 -13.52
N PHE A 56 -30.99 -12.85 -14.24
CA PHE A 56 -31.20 -14.29 -14.36
C PHE A 56 -30.93 -15.03 -13.04
N LEU A 57 -29.86 -14.69 -12.33
CA LEU A 57 -29.52 -15.28 -11.03
C LEU A 57 -30.55 -14.94 -9.95
N GLN A 58 -31.03 -13.69 -9.89
CA GLN A 58 -32.10 -13.30 -8.96
C GLN A 58 -33.41 -14.03 -9.24
N ARG A 59 -33.73 -14.23 -10.51
CA ARG A 59 -34.94 -14.96 -10.90
C ARG A 59 -34.84 -16.44 -10.55
N ALA A 60 -33.66 -17.04 -10.70
CA ALA A 60 -33.39 -18.39 -10.20
C ALA A 60 -33.53 -18.44 -8.66
N ALA A 61 -32.92 -17.49 -7.94
CA ALA A 61 -32.96 -17.43 -6.47
C ALA A 61 -34.39 -17.20 -5.94
N GLY A 62 -35.24 -16.48 -6.67
CA GLY A 62 -36.65 -16.33 -6.33
C GLY A 62 -37.47 -17.63 -6.46
N LEU A 63 -37.02 -18.59 -7.29
CA LEU A 63 -37.66 -19.89 -7.47
C LEU A 63 -37.11 -20.95 -6.50
N SER A 64 -35.86 -20.79 -6.08
CA SER A 64 -35.17 -21.66 -5.11
C SER A 64 -34.48 -20.81 -4.05
N PRO A 65 -35.25 -20.20 -3.12
CA PRO A 65 -34.73 -19.23 -2.16
C PRO A 65 -33.75 -19.82 -1.15
N ASP A 66 -33.73 -21.15 -0.97
CA ASP A 66 -32.88 -21.85 0.00
C ASP A 66 -31.72 -22.62 -0.66
N ASP A 67 -31.52 -22.47 -1.97
CA ASP A 67 -30.36 -23.05 -2.68
C ASP A 67 -29.10 -22.24 -2.34
N ALA A 68 -28.34 -22.73 -1.37
CA ALA A 68 -27.12 -22.07 -0.90
C ALA A 68 -26.08 -21.83 -2.00
N MET A 69 -25.94 -22.74 -2.97
CA MET A 69 -24.97 -22.57 -4.06
C MET A 69 -25.40 -21.49 -5.05
N LEU A 70 -26.70 -21.38 -5.31
CA LEU A 70 -27.24 -20.30 -6.14
C LEU A 70 -27.13 -18.93 -5.47
N LEU A 71 -27.41 -18.86 -4.16
CA LEU A 71 -27.23 -17.65 -3.36
C LEU A 71 -25.74 -17.24 -3.31
N PHE A 72 -24.85 -18.22 -3.16
CA PHE A 72 -23.40 -18.04 -3.22
C PHE A 72 -22.97 -17.45 -4.57
N ASP A 73 -23.38 -18.05 -5.70
CA ASP A 73 -23.07 -17.55 -7.05
C ASP A 73 -23.54 -16.10 -7.24
N LEU A 74 -24.76 -15.78 -6.81
CA LEU A 74 -25.30 -14.42 -6.89
C LEU A 74 -24.50 -13.43 -6.02
N GLY A 75 -24.07 -13.87 -4.83
CA GLY A 75 -23.19 -13.13 -3.95
C GLY A 75 -21.83 -12.82 -4.57
N VAL A 76 -21.18 -13.84 -5.14
CA VAL A 76 -19.89 -13.70 -5.84
C VAL A 76 -20.00 -12.75 -7.02
N VAL A 77 -21.05 -12.87 -7.85
CA VAL A 77 -21.31 -11.97 -8.96
C VAL A 77 -21.53 -10.53 -8.48
N CYS A 78 -22.29 -10.31 -7.40
CA CYS A 78 -22.44 -8.97 -6.84
C CYS A 78 -21.09 -8.39 -6.36
N LYS A 79 -20.24 -9.20 -5.72
CA LYS A 79 -18.91 -8.79 -5.23
C LYS A 79 -18.01 -8.35 -6.39
N GLN A 80 -17.90 -9.17 -7.42
CA GLN A 80 -17.06 -8.89 -8.60
C GLN A 80 -17.52 -7.65 -9.38
N ASN A 81 -18.80 -7.28 -9.26
CA ASN A 81 -19.36 -6.08 -9.87
C ASN A 81 -19.38 -4.86 -8.93
N GLY A 82 -18.65 -4.90 -7.81
CA GLY A 82 -18.55 -3.79 -6.84
C GLY A 82 -19.80 -3.52 -6.01
N LYS A 83 -20.84 -4.37 -6.10
CA LYS A 83 -22.09 -4.24 -5.34
C LYS A 83 -21.97 -4.92 -3.99
N LEU A 84 -21.06 -4.42 -3.17
CA LEU A 84 -20.59 -5.09 -1.95
C LEU A 84 -21.72 -5.36 -0.93
N GLU A 85 -22.61 -4.40 -0.66
CA GLU A 85 -23.74 -4.61 0.27
C GLU A 85 -24.71 -5.70 -0.22
N ARG A 86 -24.92 -5.80 -1.53
CA ARG A 86 -25.73 -6.89 -2.11
C ARG A 86 -25.00 -8.22 -2.03
N ALA A 87 -23.68 -8.23 -2.22
CA ALA A 87 -22.87 -9.42 -2.02
C ALA A 87 -22.99 -9.95 -0.59
N ILE A 88 -22.84 -9.06 0.41
CA ILE A 88 -23.01 -9.39 1.83
C ILE A 88 -24.41 -9.99 2.08
N HIS A 89 -25.46 -9.38 1.54
CA HIS A 89 -26.81 -9.91 1.68
C HIS A 89 -26.94 -11.35 1.15
N TRP A 90 -26.51 -11.61 -0.09
CA TRP A 90 -26.66 -12.93 -0.71
C TRP A 90 -25.74 -13.99 -0.11
N LEU A 91 -24.49 -13.64 0.21
CA LEU A 91 -23.53 -14.52 0.87
C LEU A 91 -23.97 -14.85 2.30
N GLY A 92 -24.49 -13.88 3.04
CA GLY A 92 -25.07 -14.11 4.37
C GLY A 92 -26.25 -15.08 4.33
N ARG A 93 -27.12 -14.98 3.31
CA ARG A 93 -28.17 -15.97 3.07
C ARG A 93 -27.62 -17.34 2.69
N ALA A 94 -26.59 -17.40 1.84
CA ALA A 94 -25.95 -18.67 1.47
C ALA A 94 -25.39 -19.41 2.70
N VAL A 95 -24.70 -18.69 3.58
CA VAL A 95 -24.19 -19.21 4.86
C VAL A 95 -25.33 -19.63 5.79
N ALA A 96 -26.44 -18.89 5.85
CA ALA A 96 -27.59 -19.28 6.66
C ALA A 96 -28.24 -20.59 6.15
N CYS A 97 -28.30 -20.80 4.83
CA CYS A 97 -28.84 -22.01 4.21
C CYS A 97 -27.88 -23.21 4.33
N ALA A 98 -26.57 -22.97 4.21
CA ALA A 98 -25.54 -24.00 4.34
C ALA A 98 -24.36 -23.48 5.21
N PRO A 99 -24.44 -23.61 6.55
CA PRO A 99 -23.41 -23.11 7.46
C PRO A 99 -22.02 -23.74 7.27
N THR A 100 -21.95 -24.90 6.61
CA THR A 100 -20.71 -25.63 6.31
C THR A 100 -20.08 -25.25 4.96
N LEU A 101 -20.68 -24.33 4.20
CA LEU A 101 -20.15 -23.88 2.92
C LEU A 101 -18.97 -22.92 3.14
N THR A 102 -17.77 -23.47 3.32
CA THR A 102 -16.52 -22.74 3.60
C THR A 102 -16.28 -21.58 2.63
N ALA A 103 -16.46 -21.81 1.32
CA ALA A 103 -16.27 -20.80 0.29
C ALA A 103 -17.19 -19.58 0.46
N ALA A 104 -18.41 -19.77 0.98
CA ALA A 104 -19.34 -18.68 1.23
C ALA A 104 -18.91 -17.82 2.41
N HIS A 105 -18.40 -18.43 3.49
CA HIS A 105 -17.82 -17.70 4.63
C HIS A 105 -16.58 -16.89 4.21
N ALA A 106 -15.68 -17.49 3.42
CA ALA A 106 -14.50 -16.79 2.90
C ALA A 106 -14.90 -15.58 2.03
N CYS A 107 -15.80 -15.79 1.06
CA CYS A 107 -16.29 -14.70 0.21
C CYS A 107 -17.05 -13.63 0.99
N LEU A 108 -17.77 -14.00 2.05
CA LEU A 108 -18.47 -13.06 2.92
C LEU A 108 -17.47 -12.20 3.71
N GLY A 109 -16.40 -12.82 4.21
CA GLY A 109 -15.29 -12.12 4.88
C GLY A 109 -14.64 -11.07 3.97
N GLU A 110 -14.31 -11.45 2.74
CA GLU A 110 -13.78 -10.51 1.74
C GLU A 110 -14.74 -9.34 1.46
N ALA A 111 -16.04 -9.62 1.35
CA ALA A 111 -17.04 -8.59 1.11
C ALA A 111 -17.16 -7.62 2.31
N TYR A 112 -17.04 -8.12 3.54
CA TYR A 112 -17.02 -7.30 4.74
C TYR A 112 -15.78 -6.42 4.84
N LEU A 113 -14.58 -6.94 4.52
CA LEU A 113 -13.36 -6.12 4.46
C LEU A 113 -13.50 -4.98 3.46
N ALA A 114 -14.03 -5.28 2.27
CA ALA A 114 -14.18 -4.29 1.20
C ALA A 114 -15.14 -3.13 1.56
N VAL A 115 -16.02 -3.29 2.56
CA VAL A 115 -16.88 -2.21 3.10
C VAL A 115 -16.39 -1.67 4.46
N GLY A 116 -15.20 -2.06 4.91
CA GLY A 116 -14.62 -1.63 6.19
C GLY A 116 -15.26 -2.25 7.43
N ARG A 117 -16.05 -3.33 7.29
CA ARG A 117 -16.65 -4.06 8.43
C ARG A 117 -15.72 -5.16 8.92
N VAL A 118 -14.61 -4.73 9.49
CA VAL A 118 -13.47 -5.57 9.84
C VAL A 118 -13.83 -6.72 10.79
N ASP A 119 -14.53 -6.47 11.90
CA ASP A 119 -14.87 -7.51 12.88
C ASP A 119 -15.71 -8.64 12.26
N ALA A 120 -16.70 -8.27 11.45
CA ALA A 120 -17.56 -9.23 10.75
C ALA A 120 -16.76 -10.06 9.71
N ALA A 121 -15.72 -9.46 9.11
CA ALA A 121 -14.83 -10.17 8.22
C ALA A 121 -14.02 -11.23 8.96
N LEU A 122 -13.39 -10.87 10.08
CA LEU A 122 -12.61 -11.78 10.91
C LEU A 122 -13.46 -12.95 11.41
N ASP A 123 -14.69 -12.69 11.84
CA ASP A 123 -15.62 -13.75 12.25
C ASP A 123 -15.94 -14.72 11.10
N SER A 124 -16.15 -14.19 9.89
CA SER A 124 -16.43 -14.99 8.70
C SER A 124 -15.22 -15.83 8.31
N PHE A 125 -13.99 -15.28 8.31
CA PHE A 125 -12.78 -16.04 8.02
C PHE A 125 -12.49 -17.10 9.09
N ARG A 126 -12.67 -16.77 10.38
CA ARG A 126 -12.55 -17.74 11.48
C ARG A 126 -13.56 -18.87 11.34
N LEU A 127 -14.79 -18.59 10.88
CA LEU A 127 -15.78 -19.62 10.56
C LEU A 127 -15.32 -20.50 9.39
N ALA A 128 -14.82 -19.90 8.30
CA ALA A 128 -14.30 -20.67 7.16
C ALA A 128 -13.20 -21.65 7.61
N VAL A 129 -12.20 -21.18 8.35
CA VAL A 129 -11.11 -22.02 8.88
C VAL A 129 -11.61 -23.08 9.87
N ARG A 130 -12.65 -22.79 10.66
CA ARG A 130 -13.26 -23.80 11.55
C ARG A 130 -13.98 -24.91 10.77
N GLN A 131 -14.61 -24.59 9.65
CA GLN A 131 -15.32 -25.57 8.81
C GLN A 131 -14.33 -26.45 8.04
N ASP A 132 -13.28 -25.85 7.50
CA ASP A 132 -12.19 -26.57 6.86
C ASP A 132 -10.82 -26.06 7.33
N PRO A 133 -10.24 -26.69 8.37
CA PRO A 133 -8.92 -26.33 8.85
C PRO A 133 -7.79 -26.64 7.87
N SER A 134 -8.07 -27.38 6.78
CA SER A 134 -7.11 -27.73 5.74
C SER A 134 -7.16 -26.77 4.53
N ASP A 135 -8.08 -25.82 4.53
CA ASP A 135 -8.18 -24.80 3.48
C ASP A 135 -7.08 -23.75 3.63
N VAL A 136 -6.01 -23.94 2.85
CA VAL A 136 -4.86 -23.03 2.78
C VAL A 136 -5.28 -21.62 2.37
N LEU A 137 -6.28 -21.48 1.48
CA LEU A 137 -6.75 -20.18 1.04
C LEU A 137 -7.46 -19.44 2.19
N ALA A 138 -8.34 -20.11 2.91
CA ALA A 138 -9.03 -19.52 4.06
C ALA A 138 -8.04 -19.11 5.18
N LEU A 139 -7.02 -19.94 5.44
CA LEU A 139 -5.97 -19.61 6.41
C LEU A 139 -5.15 -18.38 5.98
N ASN A 140 -4.80 -18.27 4.69
CA ASN A 140 -4.12 -17.09 4.16
C ASN A 140 -4.98 -15.84 4.29
N GLN A 141 -6.27 -15.91 3.93
CA GLN A 141 -7.18 -14.78 4.03
C GLN A 141 -7.38 -14.33 5.48
N LEU A 142 -7.52 -15.28 6.42
CA LEU A 142 -7.56 -14.97 7.85
C LEU A 142 -6.26 -14.30 8.30
N GLY A 143 -5.11 -14.84 7.92
CA GLY A 143 -3.80 -14.26 8.27
C GLY A 143 -3.63 -12.84 7.74
N SER A 144 -3.99 -12.59 6.48
CA SER A 144 -3.94 -11.27 5.86
C SER A 144 -4.87 -10.28 6.57
N ALA A 145 -6.11 -10.67 6.84
CA ALA A 145 -7.06 -9.82 7.55
C ALA A 145 -6.59 -9.49 8.98
N LEU A 146 -6.00 -10.46 9.69
CA LEU A 146 -5.42 -10.24 11.02
C LEU A 146 -4.21 -9.30 10.99
N HIS A 147 -3.41 -9.36 9.92
CA HIS A 147 -2.27 -8.46 9.75
C HIS A 147 -2.71 -7.01 9.50
N GLU A 148 -3.74 -6.81 8.66
CA GLU A 148 -4.31 -5.49 8.37
C GLU A 148 -4.88 -4.78 9.61
N VAL A 149 -5.33 -5.55 10.61
CA VAL A 149 -5.86 -5.02 11.88
C VAL A 149 -4.84 -4.96 12.99
N GLU A 150 -3.55 -5.05 12.65
CA GLU A 150 -2.43 -4.96 13.59
C GLU A 150 -2.48 -6.04 14.69
N LEU A 151 -2.93 -7.25 14.35
CA LEU A 151 -2.84 -8.44 15.21
C LEU A 151 -1.79 -9.43 14.66
N PRO A 152 -0.49 -9.05 14.62
CA PRO A 152 0.54 -9.80 13.91
C PRO A 152 0.81 -11.20 14.50
N HIS A 153 0.60 -11.41 15.80
CA HIS A 153 0.77 -12.73 16.41
C HIS A 153 -0.30 -13.73 15.96
N GLU A 154 -1.56 -13.31 15.87
CA GLU A 154 -2.65 -14.17 15.36
C GLU A 154 -2.47 -14.40 13.85
N ALA A 155 -2.09 -13.36 13.11
CA ALA A 155 -1.78 -13.47 11.68
C ALA A 155 -0.69 -14.51 11.41
N LEU A 156 0.41 -14.43 12.15
CA LEU A 156 1.53 -15.36 12.05
C LEU A 156 1.10 -16.81 12.37
N ALA A 157 0.21 -17.01 13.35
CA ALA A 157 -0.31 -18.34 13.64
C ALA A 157 -1.12 -18.92 12.46
N ALA A 158 -1.98 -18.12 11.84
CA ALA A 158 -2.74 -18.55 10.66
C ALA A 158 -1.83 -18.89 9.47
N PHE A 159 -0.82 -18.04 9.18
CA PHE A 159 0.13 -18.33 8.12
C PHE A 159 1.01 -19.55 8.40
N ARG A 160 1.39 -19.81 9.65
CA ARG A 160 2.10 -21.04 10.03
C ARG A 160 1.26 -22.28 9.77
N CYS A 161 -0.04 -22.25 10.06
CA CYS A 161 -0.94 -23.33 9.70
C CYS A 161 -1.02 -23.53 8.17
N ALA A 162 -1.14 -22.43 7.40
CA ALA A 162 -1.14 -22.49 5.94
C ALA A 162 0.16 -23.11 5.38
N LEU A 163 1.31 -22.72 5.93
CA LEU A 163 2.63 -23.26 5.53
C LEU A 163 2.84 -24.71 5.95
N ALA A 164 2.22 -25.18 7.04
CA ALA A 164 2.25 -26.58 7.45
C ALA A 164 1.50 -27.48 6.45
N LEU A 165 0.42 -26.97 5.86
CA LEU A 165 -0.39 -27.67 4.86
C LEU A 165 0.21 -27.56 3.45
N ASN A 166 0.72 -26.38 3.09
CA ASN A 166 1.38 -26.12 1.83
C ASN A 166 2.62 -25.25 2.04
N ARG A 167 3.78 -25.91 2.06
CA ARG A 167 5.09 -25.27 2.28
C ARG A 167 5.49 -24.31 1.15
N ASP A 168 4.89 -24.44 -0.02
CA ASP A 168 5.24 -23.65 -1.21
C ASP A 168 4.20 -22.54 -1.48
N SER A 169 3.33 -22.24 -0.51
CA SER A 169 2.40 -21.13 -0.57
C SER A 169 3.15 -19.79 -0.49
N LEU A 170 3.39 -19.15 -1.65
CA LEU A 170 4.04 -17.84 -1.74
C LEU A 170 3.32 -16.78 -0.88
N ALA A 171 1.99 -16.74 -0.94
CA ALA A 171 1.17 -15.82 -0.15
C ALA A 171 1.36 -16.03 1.36
N ALA A 172 1.42 -17.28 1.82
CA ALA A 172 1.63 -17.58 3.24
C ALA A 172 3.04 -17.19 3.71
N ARG A 173 4.06 -17.37 2.85
CA ARG A 173 5.44 -16.95 3.17
C ARG A 173 5.56 -15.45 3.30
N LEU A 174 5.01 -14.70 2.34
CA LEU A 174 4.99 -13.25 2.38
C LEU A 174 4.27 -12.76 3.63
N GLY A 175 3.06 -13.27 3.90
CA GLY A 175 2.27 -12.87 5.06
C GLY A 175 2.92 -13.23 6.40
N ALA A 176 3.55 -14.41 6.51
CA ALA A 176 4.32 -14.78 7.68
C ALA A 176 5.51 -13.84 7.90
N GLY A 177 6.26 -13.54 6.84
CA GLY A 177 7.41 -12.62 6.89
C GLY A 177 7.00 -11.20 7.30
N THR A 178 5.94 -10.64 6.72
CA THR A 178 5.48 -9.29 7.09
C THR A 178 4.93 -9.24 8.51
N SER A 179 4.25 -10.29 8.96
CA SER A 179 3.78 -10.42 10.35
C SER A 179 4.96 -10.53 11.34
N MET A 180 6.06 -11.17 10.94
CA MET A 180 7.30 -11.22 11.74
C MET A 180 7.99 -9.85 11.81
N CYS A 181 8.13 -9.13 10.69
CA CYS A 181 8.73 -7.78 10.73
C CYS A 181 7.85 -6.78 11.54
N ALA A 182 6.52 -6.97 11.59
CA ALA A 182 5.63 -6.16 12.45
C ALA A 182 5.84 -6.38 13.96
N VAL A 183 6.47 -7.49 14.37
CA VAL A 183 6.89 -7.75 15.76
C VAL A 183 8.41 -7.65 15.93
N GLU A 184 9.08 -6.99 14.99
CA GLU A 184 10.54 -6.77 14.95
C GLU A 184 11.40 -8.06 14.94
N ASP A 185 10.81 -9.22 14.58
CA ASP A 185 11.53 -10.48 14.37
C ASP A 185 12.10 -10.54 12.94
N TYR A 186 13.01 -9.62 12.65
CA TYR A 186 13.59 -9.42 11.32
C TYR A 186 14.38 -10.65 10.85
N GLU A 187 15.11 -11.31 11.75
CA GLU A 187 15.90 -12.50 11.45
C GLU A 187 15.02 -13.67 10.95
N SER A 188 13.90 -13.95 11.61
CA SER A 188 13.00 -15.01 11.16
C SER A 188 12.27 -14.64 9.86
N ALA A 189 11.94 -13.36 9.69
CA ALA A 189 11.27 -12.86 8.50
C ALA A 189 12.13 -13.00 7.24
N ILE A 190 13.42 -12.72 7.35
CA ILE A 190 14.40 -12.89 6.27
C ILE A 190 14.30 -14.31 5.67
N GLY A 191 14.26 -15.35 6.51
CA GLY A 191 14.14 -16.73 6.04
C GLY A 191 12.84 -17.01 5.27
N GLN A 192 11.74 -16.33 5.60
CA GLN A 192 10.49 -16.45 4.84
C GLN A 192 10.58 -15.75 3.48
N PHE A 193 11.18 -14.56 3.42
CA PHE A 193 11.36 -13.83 2.16
C PHE A 193 12.37 -14.49 1.23
N GLU A 194 13.48 -15.01 1.76
CA GLU A 194 14.44 -15.80 0.97
C GLU A 194 13.79 -17.06 0.39
N ALA A 195 12.95 -17.75 1.17
CA ALA A 195 12.20 -18.89 0.67
C ALA A 195 11.12 -18.51 -0.35
N ALA A 196 10.48 -17.34 -0.21
CA ALA A 196 9.55 -16.80 -1.21
C ALA A 196 10.27 -16.48 -2.53
N ILE A 197 11.45 -15.85 -2.45
CA ILE A 197 12.32 -15.56 -3.61
C ILE A 197 12.79 -16.85 -4.29
N ALA A 198 13.08 -17.90 -3.53
CA ALA A 198 13.46 -19.20 -4.09
C ALA A 198 12.32 -19.88 -4.87
N LEU A 199 11.06 -19.59 -4.54
CA LEU A 199 9.89 -20.06 -5.27
C LEU A 199 9.60 -19.20 -6.51
N ASP A 200 9.76 -17.89 -6.37
CA ASP A 200 9.56 -16.91 -7.44
C ASP A 200 10.52 -15.74 -7.28
N ASP A 201 11.58 -15.73 -8.10
CA ASP A 201 12.61 -14.69 -8.05
C ASP A 201 12.15 -13.35 -8.67
N GLN A 202 11.00 -13.34 -9.34
CA GLN A 202 10.34 -12.15 -9.86
C GLN A 202 9.34 -11.55 -8.86
N CYS A 203 9.20 -12.13 -7.67
CA CYS A 203 8.35 -11.61 -6.61
C CYS A 203 8.96 -10.35 -5.98
N ALA A 204 8.73 -9.19 -6.60
CA ALA A 204 9.24 -7.91 -6.13
C ALA A 204 8.85 -7.57 -4.66
N PRO A 205 7.62 -7.87 -4.17
CA PRO A 205 7.30 -7.70 -2.75
C PRO A 205 8.20 -8.49 -1.79
N ALA A 206 8.67 -9.69 -2.18
CA ALA A 206 9.58 -10.49 -1.36
C ALA A 206 10.95 -9.81 -1.25
N TRP A 207 11.51 -9.35 -2.37
CA TRP A 207 12.77 -8.60 -2.40
C TRP A 207 12.67 -7.29 -1.62
N TYR A 208 11.57 -6.55 -1.76
CA TYR A 208 11.36 -5.29 -1.05
C TYR A 208 11.35 -5.51 0.46
N ASN A 209 10.57 -6.47 0.95
CA ASN A 209 10.50 -6.73 2.38
C ASN A 209 11.80 -7.33 2.93
N LEU A 210 12.52 -8.15 2.15
CA LEU A 210 13.87 -8.58 2.50
C LEU A 210 14.80 -7.37 2.70
N GLY A 211 14.78 -6.41 1.77
CA GLY A 211 15.54 -5.17 1.88
C GLY A 211 15.18 -4.36 3.13
N CYS A 212 13.88 -4.23 3.44
CA CYS A 212 13.42 -3.54 4.66
C CYS A 212 13.93 -4.20 5.93
N CYS A 213 13.84 -5.53 6.05
CA CYS A 213 14.25 -6.22 7.27
C CYS A 213 15.80 -6.26 7.39
N ARG A 214 16.55 -6.31 6.28
CA ARG A 214 18.01 -6.11 6.26
C ARG A 214 18.42 -4.69 6.67
N LEU A 215 17.67 -3.66 6.21
CA LEU A 215 17.87 -2.27 6.60
C LEU A 215 17.65 -2.07 8.10
N GLY A 216 16.57 -2.66 8.65
CA GLY A 216 16.27 -2.62 10.09
C GLY A 216 17.37 -3.25 10.96
N LEU A 217 18.07 -4.26 10.44
CA LEU A 217 19.22 -4.90 11.09
C LEU A 217 20.56 -4.18 10.84
N GLY A 218 20.55 -3.03 10.17
CA GLY A 218 21.76 -2.26 9.84
C GLY A 218 22.65 -2.91 8.76
N GLN A 219 22.13 -3.88 8.01
CA GLN A 219 22.85 -4.60 6.96
C GLN A 219 22.69 -3.86 5.62
N TYR A 220 23.25 -2.65 5.57
CA TYR A 220 22.98 -1.68 4.52
C TYR A 220 23.31 -2.18 3.10
N ASP A 221 24.46 -2.83 2.90
CA ASP A 221 24.85 -3.34 1.58
C ASP A 221 23.85 -4.39 1.06
N ALA A 222 23.45 -5.34 1.92
CA ALA A 222 22.46 -6.35 1.57
C ALA A 222 21.07 -5.74 1.29
N ALA A 223 20.70 -4.68 2.04
CA ALA A 223 19.46 -3.96 1.78
C ALA A 223 19.48 -3.26 0.41
N VAL A 224 20.59 -2.59 0.06
CA VAL A 224 20.80 -1.95 -1.25
C VAL A 224 20.69 -2.96 -2.39
N GLU A 225 21.30 -4.14 -2.24
CA GLU A 225 21.19 -5.21 -3.24
C GLU A 225 19.73 -5.63 -3.45
N ALA A 226 18.99 -5.89 -2.37
CA ALA A 226 17.60 -6.28 -2.43
C ALA A 226 16.72 -5.21 -3.10
N PHE A 227 16.85 -3.95 -2.70
CA PHE A 227 16.12 -2.85 -3.35
C PHE A 227 16.52 -2.65 -4.81
N THR A 228 17.77 -2.90 -5.17
CA THR A 228 18.22 -2.87 -6.57
C THR A 228 17.56 -3.97 -7.41
N ARG A 229 17.27 -5.15 -6.83
CA ARG A 229 16.46 -6.18 -7.52
C ARG A 229 15.02 -5.71 -7.72
N VAL A 230 14.40 -5.09 -6.71
CA VAL A 230 13.05 -4.50 -6.86
C VAL A 230 13.01 -3.50 -8.00
N LEU A 231 13.99 -2.60 -8.07
CA LEU A 231 14.05 -1.56 -9.10
C LEU A 231 14.41 -2.11 -10.49
N GLY A 232 15.07 -3.26 -10.57
CA GLY A 232 15.24 -3.99 -11.83
C GLY A 232 13.92 -4.56 -12.37
N LEU A 233 12.99 -4.96 -11.48
CA LEU A 233 11.66 -5.48 -11.84
C LEU A 233 10.66 -4.34 -12.09
N HIS A 234 10.71 -3.31 -11.24
CA HIS A 234 9.82 -2.15 -11.27
C HIS A 234 10.61 -0.85 -11.08
N PRO A 235 11.16 -0.27 -12.17
CA PRO A 235 11.99 0.93 -12.10
C PRO A 235 11.29 2.17 -11.53
N GLY A 236 9.95 2.20 -11.49
CA GLY A 236 9.17 3.32 -10.96
C GLY A 236 8.73 3.14 -9.50
N TRP A 237 9.20 2.12 -8.78
CA TRP A 237 8.74 1.86 -7.41
C TRP A 237 9.38 2.84 -6.42
N ALA A 238 8.72 3.97 -6.18
CA ALA A 238 9.22 5.07 -5.35
C ALA A 238 9.68 4.62 -3.94
N ALA A 239 8.92 3.76 -3.26
CA ALA A 239 9.31 3.26 -1.93
C ALA A 239 10.64 2.48 -1.94
N ALA A 240 10.97 1.75 -3.02
CA ALA A 240 12.24 1.05 -3.15
C ALA A 240 13.41 2.02 -3.39
N HIS A 241 13.20 3.07 -4.20
CA HIS A 241 14.18 4.17 -4.33
C HIS A 241 14.47 4.84 -2.99
N LEU A 242 13.41 5.17 -2.24
CA LEU A 242 13.52 5.79 -0.93
C LEU A 242 14.31 4.93 0.05
N ASN A 243 13.94 3.66 0.21
CA ASN A 243 14.64 2.80 1.17
C ASN A 243 16.08 2.47 0.75
N ARG A 244 16.37 2.41 -0.56
CA ARG A 244 17.75 2.28 -1.04
C ARG A 244 18.58 3.52 -0.76
N ALA A 245 18.01 4.70 -0.98
CA ALA A 245 18.64 5.97 -0.62
C ALA A 245 18.92 6.03 0.89
N LEU A 246 17.94 5.67 1.73
CA LEU A 246 18.13 5.59 3.18
C LEU A 246 19.23 4.60 3.57
N ALA A 247 19.30 3.43 2.94
CA ALA A 247 20.37 2.47 3.19
C ALA A 247 21.77 3.04 2.89
N TRP A 248 21.94 3.74 1.77
CA TRP A 248 23.19 4.44 1.45
C TRP A 248 23.51 5.55 2.44
N LEU A 249 22.53 6.40 2.78
CA LEU A 249 22.72 7.48 3.75
C LEU A 249 23.11 6.93 5.13
N SER A 250 22.49 5.84 5.59
CA SER A 250 22.84 5.16 6.84
C SER A 250 24.21 4.51 6.81
N ALA A 251 24.68 4.07 5.63
CA ALA A 251 26.05 3.59 5.42
C ALA A 251 27.09 4.73 5.28
N GLY A 252 26.65 6.00 5.23
CA GLY A 252 27.51 7.16 5.02
C GLY A 252 27.86 7.45 3.55
N ASP A 253 27.18 6.79 2.61
CA ASP A 253 27.31 7.05 1.17
C ASP A 253 26.36 8.17 0.73
N PHE A 254 26.76 9.39 1.05
CA PHE A 254 25.99 10.59 0.69
C PHE A 254 25.98 10.85 -0.81
N GLU A 255 27.01 10.42 -1.54
CA GLU A 255 27.12 10.64 -2.98
C GLU A 255 26.02 9.91 -3.76
N ARG A 256 25.72 8.66 -3.39
CA ARG A 256 24.61 7.90 -3.99
C ARG A 256 23.28 8.15 -3.27
N GLY A 257 23.31 8.30 -1.95
CA GLY A 257 22.12 8.45 -1.11
C GLY A 257 21.34 9.74 -1.37
N LEU A 258 22.01 10.90 -1.38
CA LEU A 258 21.34 12.20 -1.46
C LEU A 258 20.60 12.44 -2.79
N PRO A 259 21.17 12.12 -3.98
CA PRO A 259 20.43 12.25 -5.23
C PRO A 259 19.23 11.31 -5.30
N GLU A 260 19.37 10.06 -4.86
CA GLU A 260 18.26 9.09 -4.93
C GLU A 260 17.15 9.39 -3.90
N TYR A 261 17.49 10.08 -2.81
CA TYR A 261 16.51 10.56 -1.82
C TYR A 261 15.54 11.61 -2.38
N GLU A 262 15.83 12.24 -3.53
CA GLU A 262 14.91 13.15 -4.22
C GLU A 262 13.63 12.45 -4.72
N TRP A 263 13.62 11.11 -4.82
CA TRP A 263 12.39 10.35 -5.11
C TRP A 263 11.27 10.60 -4.09
N ARG A 264 11.58 11.12 -2.89
CA ARG A 264 10.57 11.51 -1.90
C ARG A 264 9.63 12.57 -2.41
N LEU A 265 10.09 13.43 -3.33
CA LEU A 265 9.33 14.56 -3.83
C LEU A 265 8.12 14.09 -4.66
N GLY A 266 8.22 12.94 -5.34
CA GLY A 266 7.08 12.33 -6.04
C GLY A 266 6.02 11.73 -5.12
N ALA A 267 6.33 11.54 -3.83
CA ALA A 267 5.39 11.04 -2.82
C ALA A 267 4.73 12.17 -2.01
N ILE A 268 5.18 13.42 -2.16
CA ILE A 268 4.63 14.57 -1.45
C ILE A 268 3.53 15.17 -2.33
N ASP A 269 2.30 15.23 -1.80
CA ASP A 269 1.15 15.89 -2.39
C ASP A 269 1.26 17.42 -2.24
N LYS A 270 2.31 18.01 -2.83
CA LYS A 270 2.43 19.45 -3.02
C LYS A 270 2.37 19.74 -4.51
N ASP A 271 1.61 20.76 -4.87
CA ASP A 271 1.56 21.30 -6.23
C ASP A 271 2.88 22.01 -6.56
N PHE A 272 3.90 21.22 -6.91
CA PHE A 272 5.20 21.74 -7.36
C PHE A 272 5.11 22.46 -8.71
N ASP A 273 4.01 22.31 -9.46
CA ASP A 273 3.83 22.98 -10.76
C ASP A 273 3.62 24.49 -10.59
N SER A 274 3.16 24.93 -9.41
CA SER A 274 3.04 26.33 -9.03
C SER A 274 4.33 26.92 -8.43
N ALA A 275 5.31 26.09 -8.10
CA ALA A 275 6.55 26.53 -7.47
C ALA A 275 7.52 27.15 -8.48
N PRO A 276 8.35 28.13 -8.06
CA PRO A 276 9.44 28.63 -8.90
C PRO A 276 10.41 27.51 -9.32
N PRO A 277 11.13 27.66 -10.45
CA PRO A 277 12.09 26.67 -10.93
C PRO A 277 13.08 26.21 -9.84
N ARG A 278 13.45 24.93 -9.86
CA ARG A 278 14.36 24.35 -8.87
C ARG A 278 15.75 24.99 -8.97
N TRP A 279 16.27 25.42 -7.82
CA TRP A 279 17.65 25.88 -7.69
C TRP A 279 18.62 24.70 -7.83
N ASP A 280 19.70 24.91 -8.59
CA ASP A 280 20.72 23.92 -8.94
C ASP A 280 22.00 24.03 -8.09
N GLY A 281 22.04 24.96 -7.13
CA GLY A 281 23.22 25.22 -6.30
C GLY A 281 24.16 26.29 -6.85
N SER A 282 23.89 26.84 -8.03
CA SER A 282 24.70 27.93 -8.60
C SER A 282 24.54 29.24 -7.82
N PRO A 283 25.57 30.12 -7.78
CA PRO A 283 25.46 31.42 -7.14
C PRO A 283 24.35 32.29 -7.75
N LEU A 284 23.56 32.96 -6.89
CA LEU A 284 22.41 33.79 -7.25
C LEU A 284 22.68 35.24 -6.86
N ALA A 285 23.00 36.06 -7.86
CA ALA A 285 23.06 37.52 -7.73
C ALA A 285 21.69 38.13 -8.00
N ASP A 286 21.25 39.04 -7.13
CA ASP A 286 19.98 39.79 -7.21
C ASP A 286 18.66 38.99 -7.27
N LYS A 287 18.71 37.67 -7.37
CA LYS A 287 17.57 36.75 -7.37
C LYS A 287 17.17 36.32 -5.96
N VAL A 288 15.88 36.01 -5.79
CA VAL A 288 15.31 35.50 -4.54
C VAL A 288 15.26 33.98 -4.58
N LEU A 289 15.99 33.35 -3.65
CA LEU A 289 15.91 31.92 -3.36
C LEU A 289 14.86 31.65 -2.29
N LEU A 290 13.83 30.89 -2.63
CA LEU A 290 12.88 30.34 -1.67
C LEU A 290 13.33 28.95 -1.21
N ILE A 291 13.61 28.79 0.07
CA ILE A 291 13.75 27.47 0.70
C ILE A 291 12.48 27.20 1.49
N TYR A 292 11.84 26.07 1.28
CA TYR A 292 10.60 25.73 1.98
C TYR A 292 10.68 24.37 2.67
N ALA A 293 10.11 24.27 3.87
CA ALA A 293 9.96 23.00 4.56
C ALA A 293 8.87 22.14 3.90
N GLU A 294 9.18 20.86 3.68
CA GLU A 294 8.28 19.93 2.98
C GLU A 294 7.73 18.78 3.84
N GLN A 295 8.32 18.46 5.00
CA GLN A 295 7.94 17.31 5.84
C GLN A 295 7.68 17.71 7.31
N GLY A 296 8.02 16.83 8.26
CA GLY A 296 7.70 17.00 9.67
C GLY A 296 8.55 18.08 10.34
N LEU A 297 8.14 18.46 11.56
CA LEU A 297 8.84 19.47 12.35
C LEU A 297 10.29 19.04 12.66
N GLY A 298 10.50 17.75 12.93
CA GLY A 298 11.83 17.17 13.19
C GLY A 298 12.77 17.31 12.00
N ASP A 299 12.28 17.09 10.78
CA ASP A 299 13.04 17.26 9.56
C ASP A 299 13.43 18.73 9.37
N THR A 300 12.48 19.65 9.54
CA THR A 300 12.79 21.07 9.47
C THR A 300 13.92 21.44 10.43
N VAL A 301 13.81 21.07 11.72
CA VAL A 301 14.86 21.34 12.73
C VAL A 301 16.20 20.69 12.36
N HIS A 302 16.20 19.51 11.74
CA HIS A 302 17.41 18.83 11.34
C HIS A 302 18.11 19.50 10.15
N PHE A 303 17.36 19.91 9.13
CA PHE A 303 17.90 20.39 7.87
C PHE A 303 18.12 21.91 7.81
N ILE A 304 17.52 22.72 8.71
CA ILE A 304 17.79 24.17 8.77
C ILE A 304 19.28 24.51 8.97
N ARG A 305 20.09 23.58 9.49
CA ARG A 305 21.55 23.77 9.63
C ARG A 305 22.28 24.06 8.32
N PHE A 306 21.68 23.71 7.18
CA PHE A 306 22.27 23.95 5.86
C PHE A 306 21.90 25.32 5.26
N VAL A 307 20.92 26.02 5.85
CA VAL A 307 20.46 27.34 5.37
C VAL A 307 21.58 28.38 5.32
N PRO A 308 22.51 28.49 6.29
CA PRO A 308 23.62 29.43 6.19
C PRO A 308 24.54 29.17 4.98
N SER A 309 24.73 27.90 4.60
CA SER A 309 25.54 27.55 3.42
C SER A 309 24.83 27.93 2.13
N ALA A 310 23.51 27.75 2.08
CA ALA A 310 22.70 28.23 0.96
C ALA A 310 22.70 29.77 0.87
N ARG A 311 22.61 30.46 2.01
CA ARG A 311 22.67 31.93 2.08
C ARG A 311 23.99 32.48 1.52
N ALA A 312 25.11 31.79 1.74
CA ALA A 312 26.40 32.21 1.18
C ALA A 312 26.44 32.20 -0.36
N LEU A 313 25.48 31.52 -1.00
CA LEU A 313 25.35 31.43 -2.46
C LEU A 313 24.22 32.28 -3.03
N ALA A 314 23.40 32.95 -2.21
CA ALA A 314 22.26 33.72 -2.68
C ALA A 314 22.13 35.06 -1.93
N ASP A 315 22.08 36.17 -2.65
CA ASP A 315 21.97 37.51 -2.05
C ASP A 315 20.68 37.71 -1.24
N LYS A 316 19.59 37.08 -1.69
CA LYS A 316 18.26 37.14 -1.06
C LYS A 316 17.75 35.72 -0.84
N LEU A 317 17.48 35.38 0.42
CA LEU A 317 16.98 34.06 0.80
C LEU A 317 15.75 34.22 1.70
N ILE A 318 14.67 33.54 1.33
CA ILE A 318 13.45 33.44 2.12
C ILE A 318 13.29 31.99 2.55
N LEU A 319 13.22 31.76 3.86
CA LEU A 319 12.99 30.45 4.46
C LEU A 319 11.53 30.36 4.91
N GLN A 320 10.77 29.48 4.28
CA GLN A 320 9.36 29.23 4.58
C GLN A 320 9.23 27.94 5.41
N VAL A 321 8.63 28.04 6.60
CA VAL A 321 8.52 26.92 7.54
C VAL A 321 7.11 26.79 8.13
N GLN A 322 6.82 25.64 8.74
CA GLN A 322 5.56 25.42 9.43
C GLN A 322 5.37 26.47 10.55
N PRO A 323 4.14 27.00 10.76
CA PRO A 323 3.86 28.01 11.79
C PRO A 323 4.34 27.63 13.18
N ALA A 324 4.22 26.35 13.54
CA ALA A 324 4.68 25.83 14.82
C ALA A 324 6.18 26.03 15.04
N ILE A 325 7.02 26.03 14.00
CA ILE A 325 8.48 26.16 14.12
C ILE A 325 8.93 27.62 14.16
N LEU A 326 8.13 28.56 13.67
CA LEU A 326 8.53 29.96 13.57
C LEU A 326 9.11 30.54 14.88
N PRO A 327 8.44 30.43 16.05
CA PRO A 327 8.96 31.03 17.28
C PRO A 327 10.31 30.44 17.71
N LEU A 328 10.61 29.22 17.28
CA LEU A 328 11.86 28.52 17.59
C LEU A 328 13.03 29.04 16.76
N ILE A 329 12.79 29.38 15.49
CA ILE A 329 13.86 29.71 14.53
C ILE A 329 13.91 31.18 14.12
N GLU A 330 12.88 31.98 14.40
CA GLU A 330 12.84 33.42 14.09
C GLU A 330 14.09 34.19 14.55
N PRO A 331 14.68 33.94 15.74
CA PRO A 331 15.91 34.63 16.14
C PRO A 331 17.11 34.38 15.22
N LEU A 332 17.10 33.27 14.48
CA LEU A 332 18.16 32.92 13.53
C LEU A 332 18.08 33.75 12.25
N ALA A 333 16.93 34.37 11.95
CA ALA A 333 16.75 35.19 10.74
C ALA A 333 17.79 36.30 10.64
N ALA A 334 17.95 37.07 11.72
CA ALA A 334 18.93 38.17 11.78
C ALA A 334 20.39 37.64 11.80
N GLN A 335 20.64 36.51 12.46
CA GLN A 335 21.98 35.91 12.51
C GLN A 335 22.44 35.43 11.14
N TRP A 336 21.52 34.88 10.35
CA TRP A 336 21.81 34.33 9.04
C TRP A 336 21.57 35.34 7.91
N ASP A 337 21.09 36.54 8.20
CA ASP A 337 20.72 37.55 7.20
C ASP A 337 19.73 36.99 6.15
N ILE A 338 18.63 36.41 6.65
CA ILE A 338 17.54 35.82 5.85
C ILE A 338 16.19 36.36 6.30
N THR A 339 15.18 36.21 5.43
CA THR A 339 13.77 36.37 5.80
C THR A 339 13.19 35.01 6.17
N ILE A 340 12.44 34.92 7.27
CA ILE A 340 11.70 33.71 7.65
C ILE A 340 10.21 34.01 7.65
N VAL A 341 9.41 33.15 7.03
CA VAL A 341 7.94 33.29 6.90
C VAL A 341 7.22 31.99 7.19
N ASP A 342 5.93 32.07 7.50
CA ASP A 342 5.08 30.90 7.65
C ASP A 342 4.78 30.22 6.31
N ALA A 343 4.40 28.95 6.36
CA ALA A 343 4.10 28.12 5.20
C ALA A 343 2.88 28.59 4.38
N ASP A 344 2.02 29.44 4.93
CA ASP A 344 0.81 29.97 4.28
C ASP A 344 1.06 31.34 3.61
N SER A 345 2.22 31.96 3.88
CA SER A 345 2.63 33.21 3.25
C SER A 345 2.88 33.04 1.76
N GLU A 346 2.29 33.92 0.94
CA GLU A 346 2.65 34.05 -0.47
C GLU A 346 3.99 34.78 -0.61
N VAL A 347 4.96 34.12 -1.26
CA VAL A 347 6.32 34.64 -1.39
C VAL A 347 6.71 34.71 -2.86
N PRO A 348 6.95 35.91 -3.43
CA PRO A 348 7.52 36.01 -4.76
C PRO A 348 8.99 35.55 -4.72
N ALA A 349 9.32 34.53 -5.50
CA ALA A 349 10.69 34.04 -5.62
C ALA A 349 11.05 33.65 -7.06
N ASP A 350 12.34 33.76 -7.40
CA ASP A 350 12.84 33.45 -8.75
C ASP A 350 13.18 31.96 -8.91
N VAL A 351 13.65 31.33 -7.84
CA VAL A 351 13.98 29.90 -7.77
C VAL A 351 13.63 29.32 -6.41
N SER A 352 13.42 28.01 -6.35
CA SER A 352 12.99 27.32 -5.13
C SER A 352 13.79 26.06 -4.81
N CYS A 353 13.81 25.68 -3.53
CA CYS A 353 14.47 24.47 -3.04
C CYS A 353 13.70 23.92 -1.82
N PRO A 354 13.22 22.67 -1.84
CA PRO A 354 12.79 22.01 -0.62
C PRO A 354 13.98 21.90 0.34
N LEU A 355 13.73 22.15 1.61
CA LEU A 355 14.74 22.23 2.65
C LEU A 355 15.58 20.96 2.74
N MET A 356 14.99 19.77 2.61
CA MET A 356 15.73 18.51 2.71
C MET A 356 16.55 18.17 1.46
N SER A 357 16.41 18.96 0.39
CA SER A 357 17.24 18.83 -0.83
C SER A 357 18.56 19.59 -0.71
N LEU A 358 18.69 20.48 0.28
CA LEU A 358 19.90 21.30 0.47
C LEU A 358 21.19 20.48 0.53
N PRO A 359 21.27 19.34 1.26
CA PRO A 359 22.52 18.59 1.31
C PRO A 359 22.93 18.03 -0.05
N HIS A 360 21.96 17.62 -0.87
CA HIS A 360 22.21 17.17 -2.22
C HIS A 360 22.74 18.32 -3.09
N ILE A 361 22.02 19.44 -3.11
CA ILE A 361 22.33 20.62 -3.95
C ILE A 361 23.67 21.25 -3.55
N LEU A 362 23.98 21.27 -2.25
CA LEU A 362 25.24 21.81 -1.72
C LEU A 362 26.41 20.80 -1.81
N GLY A 363 26.18 19.59 -2.34
CA GLY A 363 27.23 18.57 -2.50
C GLY A 363 27.81 18.08 -1.18
N VAL A 364 26.97 17.91 -0.15
CA VAL A 364 27.41 17.45 1.17
C VAL A 364 27.99 16.04 1.08
N SER A 365 29.21 15.88 1.59
CA SER A 365 29.91 14.61 1.80
C SER A 365 30.12 14.37 3.30
N LEU A 366 30.60 13.17 3.66
CA LEU A 366 30.98 12.84 5.04
C LEU A 366 32.02 13.84 5.60
N ALA A 367 32.96 14.28 4.77
CA ALA A 367 33.99 15.24 5.15
C ALA A 367 33.42 16.63 5.47
N THR A 368 32.50 17.14 4.64
CA THR A 368 31.89 18.47 4.84
C THR A 368 30.84 18.44 5.96
N LEU A 369 30.16 17.31 6.14
CA LEU A 369 29.17 17.13 7.21
C LEU A 369 29.83 17.24 8.59
N SER A 370 31.06 16.73 8.74
CA SER A 370 31.83 16.80 9.99
C SER A 370 32.16 18.24 10.42
N ALA A 371 32.19 19.18 9.48
CA ALA A 371 32.39 20.61 9.74
C ALA A 371 31.07 21.36 9.97
N THR A 372 29.92 20.73 9.68
CA THR A 372 28.59 21.30 9.89
C THR A 372 28.11 20.98 11.30
N PRO A 373 27.59 21.95 12.08
CA PRO A 373 27.03 21.68 13.40
C PRO A 373 25.96 20.58 13.37
N LEU A 374 26.00 19.65 14.34
CA LEU A 374 25.03 18.54 14.44
C LEU A 374 23.58 19.04 14.57
N ARG A 375 23.39 20.23 15.14
CA ARG A 375 22.11 20.92 15.26
C ARG A 375 22.30 22.40 14.93
N ALA A 376 21.24 23.04 14.44
CA ALA A 376 21.21 24.50 14.37
C ALA A 376 21.39 25.09 15.78
N PRO A 377 22.00 26.29 15.91
CA PRO A 377 22.27 26.93 17.20
C PRO A 377 21.00 27.55 17.80
N LEU A 378 20.02 26.70 18.12
CA LEU A 378 18.74 27.11 18.71
C LEU A 378 18.95 27.67 20.12
N VAL A 379 18.18 28.70 20.45
CA VAL A 379 18.23 29.34 21.78
C VAL A 379 17.46 28.47 22.78
N ARG A 380 18.14 27.99 23.82
CA ARG A 380 17.60 27.04 24.82
C ARG A 380 16.28 27.48 25.47
N GLU A 381 16.12 28.78 25.74
CA GLU A 381 14.88 29.31 26.31
C GLU A 381 13.69 29.18 25.36
N HIS A 382 13.93 29.33 24.05
CA HIS A 382 12.90 29.16 23.02
C HIS A 382 12.58 27.68 22.81
N GLU A 383 13.58 26.80 22.85
CA GLU A 383 13.36 25.35 22.86
C GLU A 383 12.44 24.93 24.01
N ILE A 384 12.71 25.40 25.23
CA ILE A 384 11.89 25.08 26.41
C ILE A 384 10.46 25.59 26.25
N ARG A 385 10.27 26.82 25.75
CA ARG A 385 8.94 27.39 25.51
C ARG A 385 8.18 26.58 24.47
N TRP A 386 8.83 26.30 23.35
CA TRP A 386 8.27 25.53 22.25
C TRP A 386 7.86 24.12 22.69
N MET A 387 8.72 23.42 23.43
CA MET A 387 8.42 22.09 23.99
C MET A 387 7.23 22.10 24.96
N ARG A 388 7.00 23.18 25.70
CA ARG A 388 5.83 23.29 26.60
C ARG A 388 4.52 23.50 25.85
N GLU A 389 4.59 24.16 24.70
CA GLU A 389 3.41 24.49 23.89
C GLU A 389 3.06 23.38 22.89
N HIS A 390 4.04 22.57 22.48
CA HIS A 390 3.90 21.61 21.37
C HIS A 390 4.43 20.20 21.67
N GLY A 391 5.03 19.96 22.85
CA GLY A 391 5.47 18.63 23.28
C GLY A 391 4.33 17.88 23.97
N ASN A 392 3.81 16.85 23.30
CA ASN A 392 2.97 15.81 23.93
C ASN A 392 3.84 14.73 24.55
#